data_AF-A0A972WQ07-F1
#
_entry.id   AF-A0A972WQ07-F1
#
_cell.length_a   1.000
_cell.length_b   1.000
_cell.length_c   1.000
_cell.angle_alpha   90.00
_cell.angle_beta   90.00
_cell.angle_gamma   90.00
#
_symmetry.space_group_name_H-M   'P 1'
#
loop_
_entity.id
_entity.type
_entity.pdbx_description
1 polymer ?
#
loop_
_entity_poly.entity_id
_entity_poly.type
_entity_poly.pdbx_seq_one_letter_code
_entity_poly.pdbx_strand_id
1 'polypeptide(L)'
;MEEAFWARLIRSANARGVSVNALVADIDRERIATPDAAPNLSSALRVWVLEQSAAGHEGHADWRTFERFSFGDGPALADELAELVLAGTKTATCWPVSEGPRTEVGKHMVVLDGRADPVAVIETVELTQRRFIEVGADFAHDEGEGDRSLVSWRVDHERYFTRNGGFSPDMRLYCERFRLVRRLVP
;
A
#
# COMPACT_ATOMS: atom_id res chain seq x y z
N MET A 1 -8.02 15.72 16.47
CA MET A 1 -9.03 15.62 15.40
C MET A 1 -8.84 16.72 14.36
N GLU A 2 -8.64 17.97 14.79
CA GLU A 2 -8.44 19.12 13.90
C GLU A 2 -7.10 19.11 13.14
N GLU A 3 -6.01 18.67 13.77
CA GLU A 3 -4.71 18.52 13.11
C GLU A 3 -4.73 17.51 11.95
N ALA A 4 -5.41 16.38 12.13
CA ALA A 4 -5.54 15.35 11.09
C ALA A 4 -6.34 15.86 9.88
N PHE A 5 -7.38 16.66 10.13
CA PHE A 5 -8.17 17.34 9.09
C PHE A 5 -7.30 18.32 8.29
N TRP A 6 -6.56 19.21 8.95
CA TRP A 6 -5.69 20.17 8.28
C TRP A 6 -4.56 19.49 7.50
N ALA A 7 -3.93 18.47 8.08
CA ALA A 7 -2.92 17.68 7.40
C ALA A 7 -3.48 17.03 6.12
N ARG A 8 -4.74 16.57 6.14
CA ARG A 8 -5.40 15.98 4.96
C ARG A 8 -5.69 17.04 3.89
N LEU A 9 -6.16 18.21 4.28
CA LEU A 9 -6.43 19.33 3.37
C LEU A 9 -5.13 19.80 2.69
N ILE A 10 -4.05 19.95 3.47
CA ILE A 10 -2.72 20.31 2.97
C ILE A 10 -2.20 19.27 1.98
N ARG A 11 -2.24 17.98 2.33
CA ARG A 11 -1.84 16.90 1.42
C ARG A 11 -2.63 16.94 0.11
N SER A 12 -3.93 17.19 0.19
CA SER A 12 -4.81 17.22 -0.99
C SER A 12 -4.51 18.43 -1.89
N ALA A 13 -4.21 19.59 -1.30
CA ALA A 13 -3.79 20.77 -2.05
C ALA A 13 -2.44 20.54 -2.75
N ASN A 14 -1.46 19.98 -2.02
CA ASN A 14 -0.15 19.61 -2.57
C ASN A 14 -0.26 18.60 -3.71
N ALA A 15 -1.09 17.56 -3.55
CA ALA A 15 -1.32 16.55 -4.59
C ALA A 15 -1.93 17.14 -5.88
N ARG A 16 -2.66 18.24 -5.76
CA ARG A 16 -3.26 18.98 -6.88
C ARG A 16 -2.36 20.11 -7.41
N GLY A 17 -1.20 20.35 -6.80
CA GLY A 17 -0.30 21.44 -7.18
C GLY A 17 -0.88 22.84 -6.93
N VAL A 18 -1.85 22.98 -6.03
CA VAL A 18 -2.51 24.25 -5.71
C VAL A 18 -2.27 24.65 -4.25
N SER A 19 -2.48 25.93 -3.93
CA SER A 19 -2.46 26.37 -2.53
C SER A 19 -3.70 25.87 -1.79
N VAL A 20 -3.59 25.73 -0.45
CA VAL A 20 -4.75 25.38 0.40
C VAL A 20 -5.90 26.38 0.21
N ASN A 21 -5.60 27.67 0.08
CA ASN A 21 -6.60 28.70 -0.17
C ASN A 21 -7.32 28.52 -1.51
N ALA A 22 -6.59 28.14 -2.57
CA ALA A 22 -7.18 27.86 -3.88
C ALA A 22 -8.10 26.63 -3.80
N LEU A 23 -7.66 25.57 -3.12
CA LEU A 23 -8.49 24.38 -2.90
C LEU A 23 -9.76 24.70 -2.11
N VAL A 24 -9.65 25.50 -1.04
CA VAL A 24 -10.81 25.94 -0.25
C VAL A 24 -11.78 26.77 -1.09
N ALA A 25 -11.28 27.66 -1.95
CA ALA A 25 -12.11 28.47 -2.84
C ALA A 25 -12.84 27.64 -3.90
N ASP A 26 -12.21 26.57 -4.41
CA ASP A 26 -12.86 25.65 -5.35
C ASP A 26 -13.96 24.83 -4.67
N ILE A 27 -13.71 24.32 -3.45
CA ILE A 27 -14.72 23.62 -2.65
C ILE A 27 -15.91 24.55 -2.34
N ASP A 28 -15.66 25.82 -2.01
CA ASP A 28 -16.73 26.78 -1.77
C ASP A 28 -17.54 27.10 -3.04
N ARG A 29 -16.87 27.19 -4.19
CA ARG A 29 -17.52 27.41 -5.49
C ARG A 29 -18.43 26.24 -5.86
N GLU A 30 -17.96 25.00 -5.66
CA GLU A 30 -18.73 23.78 -5.89
C GLU A 30 -19.94 23.67 -4.95
N ARG A 31 -19.75 24.03 -3.67
CA ARG A 31 -20.82 24.13 -2.67
C ARG A 31 -21.92 25.11 -3.12
N ILE A 32 -21.54 26.28 -3.63
CA ILE A 32 -22.51 27.30 -4.10
C ILE A 32 -23.27 26.82 -5.35
N ALA A 33 -22.62 26.04 -6.21
CA ALA A 33 -23.21 25.54 -7.45
C ALA A 33 -24.15 24.33 -7.26
N THR A 34 -24.13 23.69 -6.09
CA THR A 34 -24.84 22.44 -5.83
C THR A 34 -26.12 22.65 -5.01
N PRO A 35 -27.30 22.30 -5.53
CA PRO A 35 -28.54 22.30 -4.74
C PRO A 35 -28.42 21.34 -3.55
N ASP A 36 -28.92 21.74 -2.37
CA ASP A 36 -28.86 20.97 -1.11
C ASP A 36 -27.44 20.71 -0.55
N ALA A 37 -26.43 21.47 -0.99
CA ALA A 37 -25.10 21.41 -0.41
C ALA A 37 -25.03 21.86 1.05
N ALA A 38 -23.91 21.56 1.71
CA ALA A 38 -23.70 21.91 3.10
C ALA A 38 -23.92 23.42 3.37
N PRO A 39 -24.59 23.78 4.48
CA PRO A 39 -25.05 25.15 4.73
C PRO A 39 -23.92 26.15 4.97
N ASN A 40 -22.72 25.69 5.28
CA ASN A 40 -21.55 26.54 5.49
C ASN A 40 -20.26 25.85 4.98
N LEU A 41 -19.24 26.67 4.70
CA LEU A 41 -17.95 26.23 4.18
C LEU A 41 -17.24 25.24 5.12
N SER A 42 -17.36 25.42 6.43
CA SER A 42 -16.71 24.55 7.41
C SER A 42 -17.27 23.11 7.35
N SER A 43 -18.58 22.96 7.15
CA SER A 43 -19.21 21.65 6.93
C SER A 43 -18.85 21.07 5.56
N ALA A 44 -18.84 21.89 4.51
CA ALA A 44 -18.45 21.46 3.16
C ALA A 44 -17.01 20.91 3.13
N LEU A 45 -16.06 21.60 3.76
CA LEU A 45 -14.68 21.14 3.86
C LEU A 45 -14.57 19.80 4.60
N ARG A 46 -15.35 19.60 5.67
CA ARG A 46 -15.36 18.33 6.42
C ARG A 46 -15.95 17.19 5.60
N VAL A 47 -17.09 17.42 4.95
CA VAL A 47 -17.73 16.44 4.06
C VAL A 47 -16.79 16.08 2.92
N TRP A 48 -16.21 17.07 2.26
CA TRP A 48 -15.25 16.87 1.18
C TRP A 48 -14.02 16.05 1.64
N VAL A 49 -13.43 16.36 2.80
CA VAL A 49 -12.30 15.58 3.34
C VAL A 49 -12.69 14.12 3.63
N LEU A 50 -13.92 13.87 4.07
CA LEU A 50 -14.44 12.53 4.30
C LEU A 50 -14.68 11.79 2.98
N GLU A 51 -15.27 12.46 1.99
CA GLU A 51 -15.51 11.92 0.64
C GLU A 51 -14.21 11.59 -0.09
N GLN A 52 -13.18 12.43 0.00
CA GLN A 52 -11.84 12.13 -0.52
C GLN A 52 -11.18 10.93 0.16
N SER A 53 -11.62 10.58 1.36
CA SER A 53 -11.14 9.37 2.07
C SER A 53 -11.88 8.11 1.59
N ALA A 54 -13.11 8.24 1.08
CA ALA A 54 -13.85 7.16 0.43
C ALA A 54 -13.50 7.01 -1.07
N ALA A 55 -13.14 8.11 -1.74
CA ALA A 55 -12.80 8.17 -3.17
C ALA A 55 -11.29 8.07 -3.45
N GLY A 56 -10.49 7.57 -2.51
CA GLY A 56 -9.03 7.64 -2.56
C GLY A 56 -8.40 6.94 -3.78
N HIS A 57 -7.95 7.77 -4.75
CA HIS A 57 -6.70 7.72 -5.52
C HIS A 57 -6.83 7.65 -7.05
N GLU A 58 -7.11 8.79 -7.69
CA GLU A 58 -6.60 9.07 -9.04
C GLU A 58 -5.75 10.34 -9.03
N GLY A 59 -4.71 10.35 -8.18
CA GLY A 59 -3.52 11.12 -8.53
C GLY A 59 -2.82 10.35 -9.65
N HIS A 60 -2.89 10.86 -10.88
CA HIS A 60 -2.35 10.26 -12.10
C HIS A 60 -0.80 10.32 -12.11
N ALA A 61 -0.14 10.01 -11.00
CA ALA A 61 1.28 9.81 -10.96
C ALA A 61 1.63 8.72 -11.97
N ASP A 62 2.53 9.03 -12.90
CA ASP A 62 2.93 8.09 -13.94
C ASP A 62 3.62 6.91 -13.25
N TRP A 63 2.94 5.77 -13.20
CA TRP A 63 3.41 4.56 -12.52
C TRP A 63 4.79 4.11 -13.01
N ARG A 64 5.19 4.51 -14.22
CA ARG A 64 6.52 4.25 -14.78
C ARG A 64 7.66 4.85 -13.94
N THR A 65 7.36 5.87 -13.14
CA THR A 65 8.31 6.55 -12.25
C THR A 65 8.43 5.89 -10.88
N PHE A 66 7.52 4.98 -10.53
CA PHE A 66 7.58 4.28 -9.25
C PHE A 66 8.72 3.27 -9.23
N GLU A 67 9.23 3.02 -8.03
CA GLU A 67 10.17 1.95 -7.78
C GLU A 67 9.56 0.60 -8.17
N ARG A 68 10.39 -0.28 -8.71
CA ARG A 68 9.97 -1.58 -9.25
C ARG A 68 10.64 -2.69 -8.48
N PHE A 69 9.90 -3.75 -8.20
CA PHE A 69 10.42 -4.92 -7.52
C PHE A 69 9.65 -6.18 -7.92
N SER A 70 10.27 -7.34 -7.74
CA SER A 70 9.62 -8.64 -7.83
C SER A 70 9.53 -9.24 -6.43
N PHE A 71 8.50 -10.05 -6.18
CA PHE A 71 8.45 -10.91 -5.01
C PHE A 71 9.27 -12.19 -5.24
N GLY A 72 9.67 -12.84 -4.15
CA GLY A 72 10.43 -14.09 -4.21
C GLY A 72 11.90 -13.93 -4.59
N ASP A 73 12.61 -15.06 -4.67
CA ASP A 73 14.04 -15.17 -4.97
C ASP A 73 14.34 -15.77 -6.36
N GLY A 74 13.32 -15.90 -7.22
CA GLY A 74 13.49 -16.37 -8.59
C GLY A 74 12.26 -16.19 -9.48
N PRO A 75 12.40 -16.34 -10.81
CA PRO A 75 11.35 -16.02 -11.78
C PRO A 75 10.02 -16.75 -11.55
N ALA A 76 10.06 -18.06 -11.30
CA ALA A 76 8.84 -18.86 -11.11
C ALA A 76 8.06 -18.42 -9.87
N LEU A 77 8.76 -18.08 -8.78
CA LEU A 77 8.12 -17.58 -7.57
C LEU A 77 7.60 -16.14 -7.77
N ALA A 78 8.33 -15.31 -8.53
CA ALA A 78 7.85 -13.97 -8.86
C ALA A 78 6.53 -14.01 -9.66
N ASP A 79 6.40 -14.93 -10.64
CA ASP A 79 5.15 -15.15 -11.37
C ASP A 79 4.01 -15.55 -10.43
N GLU A 80 4.22 -16.59 -9.60
CA GLU A 80 3.22 -17.09 -8.65
C GLU A 80 2.73 -15.99 -7.68
N LEU A 81 3.67 -15.26 -7.07
CA LEU A 81 3.34 -14.23 -6.09
C LEU A 81 2.69 -13.01 -6.74
N ALA A 82 3.08 -12.66 -7.97
CA ALA A 82 2.43 -11.60 -8.73
C ALA A 82 0.98 -11.96 -9.08
N GLU A 83 0.70 -13.21 -9.46
CA GLU A 83 -0.67 -13.69 -9.70
C GLU A 83 -1.55 -13.59 -8.44
N LEU A 84 -1.01 -13.95 -7.27
CA LEU A 84 -1.71 -13.80 -5.99
C LEU A 84 -2.04 -12.34 -5.67
N VAL A 85 -1.13 -11.40 -5.99
CA VAL A 85 -1.39 -9.95 -5.85
C VAL A 85 -2.49 -9.50 -6.81
N LEU A 86 -2.43 -9.90 -8.08
CA LEU A 86 -3.45 -9.56 -9.08
C LEU A 86 -4.83 -10.11 -8.72
N ALA A 87 -4.88 -11.30 -8.11
CA ALA A 87 -6.09 -11.92 -7.58
C ALA A 87 -6.60 -11.26 -6.28
N GLY A 88 -5.82 -10.38 -5.66
CA GLY A 88 -6.13 -9.77 -4.36
C GLY A 88 -6.02 -10.73 -3.19
N THR A 89 -5.37 -11.88 -3.37
CA THR A 89 -5.16 -12.89 -2.31
C THR A 89 -3.93 -12.54 -1.48
N LYS A 90 -2.83 -12.11 -2.13
CA LYS A 90 -1.63 -11.60 -1.45
C LYS A 90 -1.76 -10.10 -1.26
N THR A 91 -1.79 -9.69 0.01
CA THR A 91 -1.92 -8.30 0.47
C THR A 91 -0.92 -7.95 1.57
N ALA A 92 0.01 -8.86 1.86
CA ALA A 92 1.10 -8.66 2.80
C ALA A 92 2.40 -9.29 2.30
N THR A 93 3.51 -8.79 2.81
CA THR A 93 4.87 -9.30 2.54
C THR A 93 5.80 -8.95 3.69
N CYS A 94 6.89 -9.68 3.86
CA CYS A 94 7.91 -9.34 4.85
C CYS A 94 9.35 -9.48 4.35
N TRP A 95 10.27 -8.78 5.03
CA TRP A 95 11.71 -8.89 4.78
C TRP A 95 12.52 -8.58 6.05
N PRO A 96 13.79 -9.02 6.14
CA PRO A 96 14.62 -8.77 7.32
C PRO A 96 14.89 -7.29 7.57
N VAL A 97 14.83 -6.85 8.83
CA VAL A 97 15.15 -5.45 9.20
C VAL A 97 16.60 -5.07 8.85
N SER A 98 17.51 -6.06 8.79
CA SER A 98 18.90 -5.86 8.39
C SER A 98 19.06 -5.34 6.96
N GLU A 99 18.05 -5.50 6.10
CA GLU A 99 18.05 -4.99 4.73
C GLU A 99 17.54 -3.55 4.62
N GLY A 100 17.10 -2.96 5.72
CA GLY A 100 16.54 -1.61 5.76
C GLY A 100 15.09 -1.53 5.27
N PRO A 101 14.44 -0.36 5.41
CA PRO A 101 13.08 -0.15 4.94
C PRO A 101 13.05 -0.07 3.41
N ARG A 102 12.22 -0.89 2.77
CA ARG A 102 11.98 -0.86 1.32
C ARG A 102 10.84 0.09 0.93
N THR A 103 9.96 0.41 1.88
CA THR A 103 8.76 1.21 1.66
C THR A 103 8.40 2.07 2.88
N GLU A 104 7.37 2.90 2.73
CA GLU A 104 6.69 3.66 3.79
C GLU A 104 5.19 3.74 3.50
N VAL A 105 4.37 3.96 4.53
CA VAL A 105 2.90 4.04 4.37
C VAL A 105 2.53 5.14 3.36
N GLY A 106 1.75 4.77 2.35
CA GLY A 106 1.35 5.62 1.22
C GLY A 106 2.25 5.54 -0.01
N LYS A 107 3.42 4.87 0.07
CA LYS A 107 4.30 4.69 -1.08
C LYS A 107 3.66 3.75 -2.08
N HIS A 108 3.72 4.15 -3.36
CA HIS A 108 3.33 3.31 -4.48
C HIS A 108 4.54 2.61 -5.09
N MET A 109 4.41 1.33 -5.38
CA MET A 109 5.45 0.51 -5.99
C MET A 109 4.87 -0.34 -7.11
N VAL A 110 5.70 -0.66 -8.09
CA VAL A 110 5.35 -1.50 -9.23
C VAL A 110 5.84 -2.92 -8.98
N VAL A 111 4.91 -3.86 -9.03
CA VAL A 111 5.20 -5.29 -8.97
C VAL A 111 5.54 -5.76 -10.38
N LEU A 112 6.64 -6.50 -10.49
CA LEU A 112 7.10 -7.17 -11.70
C LEU A 112 6.84 -8.68 -11.60
N ASP A 113 6.56 -9.31 -12.73
CA ASP A 113 6.51 -10.76 -12.86
C ASP A 113 7.91 -11.39 -12.98
N GLY A 114 7.98 -12.70 -13.22
CA GLY A 114 9.22 -13.46 -13.42
C GLY A 114 9.99 -13.11 -14.69
N ARG A 115 9.38 -12.37 -15.62
CA ARG A 115 10.01 -11.83 -16.83
C ARG A 115 10.48 -10.38 -16.66
N ALA A 116 10.31 -9.82 -15.46
CA ALA A 116 10.54 -8.42 -15.13
C ALA A 116 9.58 -7.45 -15.85
N ASP A 117 8.42 -7.95 -16.29
CA ASP A 117 7.38 -7.12 -16.90
C ASP A 117 6.48 -6.51 -15.79
N PRO A 118 6.11 -5.22 -15.88
CA PRO A 118 5.21 -4.59 -14.92
C PRO A 118 3.80 -5.15 -14.98
N VAL A 119 3.28 -5.64 -13.85
CA VAL A 119 1.96 -6.27 -13.79
C VAL A 119 0.97 -5.57 -12.85
N ALA A 120 1.45 -4.92 -11.80
CA ALA A 120 0.58 -4.23 -10.84
C ALA A 120 1.24 -2.99 -10.21
N VAL A 121 0.41 -2.07 -9.72
CA VAL A 121 0.80 -1.02 -8.78
C VAL A 121 0.16 -1.33 -7.44
N ILE A 122 0.96 -1.37 -6.37
CA ILE A 122 0.50 -1.52 -4.99
C ILE A 122 0.78 -0.26 -4.19
N GLU A 123 0.02 -0.03 -3.13
CA GLU A 123 0.28 1.00 -2.12
C GLU A 123 0.44 0.33 -0.75
N THR A 124 1.53 0.66 -0.04
CA THR A 124 1.70 0.27 1.35
C THR A 124 0.67 0.95 2.24
N VAL A 125 -0.15 0.19 2.96
CA VAL A 125 -1.15 0.70 3.89
C VAL A 125 -0.76 0.53 5.36
N GLU A 126 0.13 -0.43 5.65
CA GLU A 126 0.68 -0.67 6.98
C GLU A 126 2.13 -1.13 6.86
N LEU A 127 2.99 -0.64 7.75
CA LEU A 127 4.35 -1.13 7.89
C LEU A 127 4.71 -1.24 9.38
N THR A 128 4.94 -2.45 9.85
CA THR A 128 5.33 -2.72 11.24
C THR A 128 6.63 -3.51 11.31
N GLN A 129 7.23 -3.58 12.51
CA GLN A 129 8.34 -4.50 12.76
C GLN A 129 7.95 -5.52 13.82
N ARG A 130 8.21 -6.80 13.56
CA ARG A 130 7.91 -7.92 14.46
C ARG A 130 9.03 -8.95 14.44
N ARG A 131 9.19 -9.75 15.50
CA ARG A 131 10.04 -10.96 15.40
C ARG A 131 9.33 -11.99 14.52
N PHE A 132 10.10 -12.82 13.82
CA PHE A 132 9.55 -13.92 13.01
C PHE A 132 8.59 -14.80 13.81
N ILE A 133 8.97 -15.19 15.04
CA ILE A 133 8.11 -15.99 15.93
C ILE A 133 6.82 -15.30 16.36
N GLU A 134 6.75 -13.96 16.30
CA GLU A 134 5.58 -13.15 16.68
C GLU A 134 4.62 -12.93 15.50
N VAL A 135 4.96 -13.37 14.29
CA VAL A 135 4.04 -13.31 13.16
C VAL A 135 2.83 -14.21 13.43
N GLY A 136 1.66 -13.59 13.32
CA GLY A 136 0.36 -14.20 13.58
C GLY A 136 -0.26 -14.85 12.34
N ALA A 137 -1.30 -15.64 12.58
CA ALA A 137 -2.04 -16.33 11.51
C ALA A 137 -2.80 -15.35 10.59
N ASP A 138 -3.18 -14.18 11.09
CA ASP A 138 -3.79 -13.10 10.32
C ASP A 138 -2.82 -12.59 9.23
N PHE A 139 -1.58 -12.29 9.62
CA PHE A 139 -0.57 -11.83 8.68
C PHE A 139 -0.18 -12.90 7.67
N ALA A 140 0.03 -14.14 8.14
CA ALA A 140 0.30 -15.28 7.26
C ALA A 140 -0.84 -15.52 6.24
N HIS A 141 -2.08 -15.36 6.67
CA HIS A 141 -3.25 -15.49 5.80
C HIS A 141 -3.28 -14.42 4.70
N ASP A 142 -2.85 -13.21 5.03
CA ASP A 142 -2.83 -12.07 4.13
C ASP A 142 -1.60 -12.06 3.21
N GLU A 143 -0.52 -12.75 3.57
CA GLU A 143 0.56 -13.08 2.63
C GLU A 143 0.07 -13.98 1.50
N GLY A 144 -1.01 -14.73 1.72
CA GLY A 144 -1.79 -15.37 0.65
C GLY A 144 -1.17 -16.60 0.00
N GLU A 145 0.02 -17.01 0.44
CA GLU A 145 0.78 -18.12 -0.13
C GLU A 145 0.32 -19.49 0.40
N GLY A 146 0.56 -20.54 -0.41
CA GLY A 146 0.26 -21.93 -0.05
C GLY A 146 -1.19 -22.14 0.40
N ASP A 147 -1.37 -22.77 1.56
CA ASP A 147 -2.69 -23.00 2.17
C ASP A 147 -3.15 -21.84 3.09
N ARG A 148 -2.40 -20.73 3.11
CA ARG A 148 -2.68 -19.52 3.91
C ARG A 148 -2.70 -19.78 5.42
N SER A 149 -2.05 -20.85 5.87
CA SER A 149 -1.89 -21.17 7.29
C SER A 149 -0.59 -20.60 7.85
N LEU A 150 -0.57 -20.34 9.16
CA LEU A 150 0.66 -19.94 9.85
C LEU A 150 1.75 -21.03 9.80
N VAL A 151 1.34 -22.30 9.72
CA VAL A 151 2.27 -23.43 9.72
C VAL A 151 3.03 -23.48 8.40
N SER A 152 2.34 -23.42 7.25
CA SER A 152 2.99 -23.36 5.94
C SER A 152 3.84 -22.11 5.81
N TRP A 153 3.31 -20.94 6.21
CA TRP A 153 4.05 -19.67 6.20
C TRP A 153 5.39 -19.78 6.93
N ARG A 154 5.41 -20.38 8.14
CA ARG A 154 6.66 -20.56 8.90
C ARG A 154 7.65 -21.46 8.18
N VAL A 155 7.19 -22.58 7.64
CA VAL A 155 8.05 -23.54 6.93
C VAL A 155 8.66 -22.90 5.69
N ASP A 156 7.86 -22.20 4.90
CA ASP A 156 8.30 -21.62 3.64
C ASP A 156 9.21 -20.41 3.85
N HIS A 157 8.90 -19.56 4.83
CA HIS A 157 9.75 -18.41 5.17
C HIS A 157 11.05 -18.82 5.86
N GLU A 158 11.05 -19.85 6.73
CA GLU A 158 12.29 -20.40 7.28
C GLU A 158 13.22 -20.89 6.15
N ARG A 159 12.66 -21.62 5.18
CA ARG A 159 13.42 -22.04 3.99
C ARG A 159 13.90 -20.85 3.17
N TYR A 160 13.05 -19.85 2.95
CA TYR A 160 13.40 -18.66 2.17
C TYR A 160 14.54 -17.88 2.83
N PHE A 161 14.41 -17.51 4.11
CA PHE A 161 15.43 -16.75 4.82
C PHE A 161 16.73 -17.55 4.99
N THR A 162 16.66 -18.88 5.17
CA THR A 162 17.86 -19.73 5.23
C THR A 162 18.70 -19.61 3.95
N ARG A 163 18.06 -19.55 2.78
CA ARG A 163 18.73 -19.38 1.49
C ARG A 163 19.16 -17.94 1.22
N ASN A 164 18.46 -16.96 1.81
CA ASN A 164 18.59 -15.53 1.51
C ASN A 164 19.08 -14.72 2.71
N GLY A 165 20.24 -15.08 3.27
CA GLY A 165 20.93 -14.28 4.31
C GLY A 165 20.93 -14.88 5.72
N GLY A 166 20.25 -16.00 5.92
CA GLY A 166 20.24 -16.76 7.16
C GLY A 166 18.96 -16.59 7.96
N PHE A 167 18.43 -17.70 8.46
CA PHE A 167 17.25 -17.72 9.30
C PHE A 167 17.63 -17.67 10.79
N SER A 168 16.85 -16.91 11.55
CA SER A 168 16.78 -17.02 13.01
C SER A 168 15.34 -16.85 13.45
N PRO A 169 14.83 -17.67 14.38
CA PRO A 169 13.46 -17.51 14.89
C PRO A 169 13.23 -16.13 15.55
N ASP A 170 14.29 -15.50 16.07
CA ASP A 170 14.23 -14.18 16.70
C ASP A 170 14.54 -13.02 15.74
N MET A 171 14.77 -13.30 14.45
CA MET A 171 15.04 -12.24 13.47
C MET A 171 13.88 -11.26 13.40
N ARG A 172 14.20 -9.97 13.30
CA ARG A 172 13.19 -8.92 13.12
C ARG A 172 12.88 -8.76 11.64
N LEU A 173 11.60 -8.70 11.34
CA LEU A 173 11.07 -8.47 10.01
C LEU A 173 10.40 -7.10 9.96
N TYR A 174 10.52 -6.43 8.82
CA TYR A 174 9.49 -5.51 8.38
C TYR A 174 8.31 -6.35 7.87
N CYS A 175 7.11 -6.05 8.37
CA CYS A 175 5.85 -6.65 7.96
C CYS A 175 5.03 -5.56 7.27
N GLU A 176 4.89 -5.68 5.96
CA GLU A 176 4.10 -4.77 5.14
C GLU A 176 2.71 -5.36 4.89
N ARG A 177 1.68 -4.51 4.99
CA ARG A 177 0.40 -4.74 4.33
C ARG A 177 0.22 -3.70 3.24
N PHE A 178 -0.29 -4.12 2.10
CA PHE A 178 -0.50 -3.29 0.93
C PHE A 178 -1.85 -3.57 0.29
N ARG A 179 -2.29 -2.64 -0.56
CA ARG A 179 -3.47 -2.83 -1.41
C ARG A 179 -3.09 -2.72 -2.88
N LEU A 180 -3.75 -3.49 -3.72
CA LEU A 180 -3.68 -3.34 -5.17
C LEU A 180 -4.36 -2.02 -5.57
N VAL A 181 -3.62 -1.14 -6.25
CA VAL A 181 -4.11 0.15 -6.76
C VAL A 181 -4.47 0.04 -8.24
N ARG A 182 -3.65 -0.64 -9.03
CA ARG A 182 -3.85 -0.75 -10.48
C ARG A 182 -3.31 -2.06 -11.03
N ARG A 183 -4.05 -2.70 -11.94
CA ARG A 183 -3.55 -3.77 -12.81
C ARG A 183 -2.93 -3.15 -14.07
N LEU A 184 -1.75 -3.62 -14.47
CA LEU A 184 -1.01 -3.15 -15.64
C LEU A 184 -1.03 -4.19 -16.79
N VAL A 185 -1.40 -5.43 -16.47
CA VAL A 185 -1.71 -6.46 -17.47
C VAL A 185 -3.01 -6.13 -18.22
N PRO A 186 -3.12 -6.46 -19.52
CA PRO A 186 -4.34 -6.29 -20.31
C PRO A 186 -5.55 -7.07 -19.80
#